data_AF-A0A9X1F9A9-F1
#
_entry.id   AF-A0A9X1F9A9-F1
#
_cell.length_a   1.000
_cell.length_b   1.000
_cell.length_c   1.000
_cell.angle_alpha   90.00
_cell.angle_beta   90.00
_cell.angle_gamma   90.00
#
_symmetry.space_group_name_H-M   'P 1'
#
loop_
_entity.id
_entity.type
_entity.pdbx_description
1 polymer ?
#
loop_
_entity_poly.entity_id
_entity_poly.type
_entity_poly.pdbx_seq_one_letter_code
_entity_poly.pdbx_strand_id
1 'polypeptide(L)'
;MENEISIETKEPTCSICKTAMDTEEIYCSECGFPEKGTDKEVAQFHARRAMENNQHMDADKKIKSARNVLYVMAGITLVFGIISFFNNQDIAVLVTNVILGVIYLALGSWTSQKPLVAILLGLLLYLTTVIISAILLPETLIKGIIFKIIIIAYLGKGVYSASSIKK
;
A
#
# COMPACT_ATOMS: atom_id res chain seq x y z
N MET A 1 4.57 53.89 48.17
CA MET A 1 5.37 53.09 47.23
C MET A 1 4.63 51.78 47.07
N GLU A 2 3.59 51.79 46.22
CA GLU A 2 2.94 50.56 45.76
C GLU A 2 3.97 49.67 45.06
N ASN A 3 3.97 48.39 45.45
CA ASN A 3 4.82 47.36 44.89
C ASN A 3 3.99 46.64 43.81
N GLU A 4 4.24 46.98 42.54
CA GLU A 4 3.55 46.37 41.41
C GLU A 4 4.07 44.94 41.21
N ILE A 5 3.26 43.96 41.62
CA ILE A 5 3.46 42.55 41.31
C ILE A 5 2.94 42.33 39.89
N SER A 6 3.84 42.29 38.91
CA SER A 6 3.53 41.92 37.54
C SER A 6 3.20 40.42 37.48
N ILE A 7 1.92 40.09 37.41
CA ILE A 7 1.44 38.73 37.15
C ILE A 7 1.63 38.49 35.64
N GLU A 8 2.65 37.72 35.26
CA GLU A 8 2.73 37.14 33.91
C GLU A 8 1.52 36.21 33.72
N THR A 9 0.47 36.70 33.05
CA THR A 9 -0.63 35.86 32.55
C THR A 9 -0.07 34.98 31.43
N LYS A 10 0.37 33.78 31.81
CA LYS A 10 0.77 32.73 30.89
C LYS A 10 -0.46 32.34 30.08
N GLU A 11 -0.49 32.72 28.81
CA GLU A 11 -1.59 32.40 27.89
C GLU A 11 -1.82 30.88 27.88
N PRO A 12 -3.07 30.41 28.02
CA PRO A 12 -3.35 28.99 28.01
C PRO A 12 -3.00 28.40 26.65
N THR A 13 -2.31 27.26 26.64
CA THR A 13 -1.89 26.56 25.43
C THR A 13 -2.48 25.16 25.39
N CYS A 14 -2.85 24.68 24.20
CA CYS A 14 -3.29 23.30 24.01
C CYS A 14 -2.19 22.29 24.39
N SER A 15 -2.53 21.27 25.18
CA SER A 15 -1.64 20.19 25.59
C SER A 15 -1.20 19.27 24.43
N ILE A 16 -1.99 19.20 23.36
CA ILE A 16 -1.72 18.34 22.20
C ILE A 16 -0.91 19.05 21.11
N CYS A 17 -1.34 20.24 20.67
CA CYS A 17 -0.73 20.94 19.53
C CYS A 17 0.06 22.18 19.92
N LYS A 18 0.04 22.58 21.20
CA LYS A 18 0.75 23.74 21.75
C LYS A 18 0.33 25.10 21.19
N THR A 19 -0.75 25.16 20.40
CA THR A 19 -1.35 26.43 19.95
C THR A 19 -1.87 27.21 21.17
N ALA A 20 -1.68 28.53 21.16
CA ALA A 20 -2.33 29.43 22.11
C ALA A 20 -3.86 29.31 21.98
N MET A 21 -4.54 29.32 23.11
CA MET A 21 -5.98 29.16 23.22
C MET A 21 -6.56 30.26 24.09
N ASP A 22 -7.82 30.61 23.82
CA ASP A 22 -8.56 31.45 24.75
C ASP A 22 -8.94 30.63 26.00
N THR A 23 -8.96 31.31 27.14
CA THR A 23 -9.51 30.79 28.40
C THR A 23 -10.96 30.37 28.31
N GLU A 24 -11.77 30.86 27.39
CA GLU A 24 -13.21 30.49 27.30
C GLU A 24 -13.49 29.29 26.38
N GLU A 25 -12.53 28.90 25.53
CA GLU A 25 -12.73 27.83 24.55
C GLU A 25 -12.66 26.42 25.18
N ILE A 26 -13.67 25.59 24.88
CA ILE A 26 -13.73 24.18 25.31
C ILE A 26 -12.89 23.29 24.39
N TYR A 27 -12.84 23.60 23.10
CA TYR A 27 -12.10 22.85 22.07
C TYR A 27 -11.03 23.73 21.44
N CYS A 28 -9.87 23.14 21.14
CA CYS A 28 -8.82 23.82 20.41
C CYS A 28 -9.25 24.11 18.96
N SER A 29 -9.14 25.36 18.52
CA SER A 29 -9.47 25.80 17.17
C SER A 29 -8.57 25.19 16.07
N GLU A 30 -7.32 24.86 16.39
CA GLU A 30 -6.36 24.27 15.43
C GLU A 30 -6.49 22.75 15.31
N CYS A 31 -6.48 22.03 16.44
CA CYS A 31 -6.44 20.56 16.41
C CYS A 31 -7.74 19.88 16.83
N GLY A 32 -8.73 20.62 17.34
CA GLY A 32 -10.02 20.10 17.80
C GLY A 32 -9.98 19.38 19.15
N PHE A 33 -8.87 19.43 19.89
CA PHE A 33 -8.75 18.74 21.18
C PHE A 33 -9.63 19.40 22.26
N PRO A 34 -10.47 18.64 22.98
CA PRO A 34 -11.34 19.18 24.03
C PRO A 34 -10.59 19.37 25.36
N GLU A 35 -9.92 20.52 25.55
CA GLU A 35 -9.15 20.80 26.79
C GLU A 35 -10.01 20.90 28.05
N LYS A 36 -11.21 21.47 27.92
CA LYS A 36 -12.16 21.62 29.03
C LYS A 36 -13.40 20.75 28.85
N GLY A 37 -13.34 19.80 27.93
CA GLY A 37 -14.42 18.86 27.69
C GLY A 37 -14.52 17.79 28.77
N THR A 38 -15.54 16.97 28.66
CA THR A 38 -15.75 15.79 29.49
C THR A 38 -14.74 14.68 29.17
N ASP A 39 -14.49 13.78 30.11
CA ASP A 39 -13.66 12.58 29.89
C ASP A 39 -14.10 11.78 28.65
N LYS A 40 -15.41 11.78 28.38
CA LYS A 40 -15.99 11.14 27.19
C LYS A 40 -15.53 11.80 25.90
N GLU A 41 -15.47 13.13 25.84
CA GLU A 41 -15.04 13.88 24.66
C GLU A 41 -13.54 13.73 24.41
N VAL A 42 -12.74 13.78 25.48
CA VAL A 42 -11.29 13.52 25.43
C VAL A 42 -11.04 12.10 24.91
N ALA A 43 -11.74 11.10 25.45
CA ALA A 43 -11.64 9.72 24.99
C ALA A 43 -12.06 9.56 23.51
N GLN A 44 -13.14 10.22 23.09
CA GLN A 44 -13.59 10.20 21.70
C GLN A 44 -12.57 10.82 20.74
N PHE A 45 -11.91 11.91 21.13
CA PHE A 45 -10.85 12.54 20.33
C PHE A 45 -9.69 11.57 20.09
N HIS A 46 -9.17 10.95 21.16
CA HIS A 46 -8.07 9.99 21.04
C HIS A 46 -8.48 8.75 20.24
N ALA A 47 -9.70 8.26 20.44
CA ALA A 47 -10.24 7.14 19.66
C ALA A 47 -10.33 7.49 18.16
N ARG A 48 -10.85 8.68 17.81
CA ARG A 48 -10.94 9.13 16.42
C ARG A 48 -9.55 9.25 15.77
N ARG A 49 -8.60 9.89 16.46
CA ARG A 49 -7.22 10.05 15.96
C ARG A 49 -6.50 8.71 15.79
N ALA A 50 -6.73 7.76 16.70
CA ALA A 50 -6.21 6.40 16.58
C ALA A 50 -6.83 5.65 15.39
N MET A 51 -8.14 5.78 15.17
CA MET A 51 -8.82 5.18 14.02
C MET A 51 -8.32 5.76 12.69
N GLU A 52 -8.17 7.09 12.60
CA GLU A 52 -7.66 7.77 11.41
C GLU A 52 -6.22 7.35 11.08
N ASN A 53 -5.34 7.33 12.08
CA ASN A 53 -3.97 6.84 11.90
C ASN A 53 -3.92 5.37 11.46
N ASN A 54 -4.76 4.51 12.04
CA ASN A 54 -4.88 3.11 11.62
C ASN A 54 -5.36 2.98 10.16
N GLN A 55 -6.29 3.83 9.73
CA GLN A 55 -6.79 3.83 8.35
C GLN A 55 -5.67 4.16 7.33
N HIS A 56 -4.82 5.14 7.64
CA HIS A 56 -3.64 5.46 6.82
C HIS A 56 -2.65 4.28 6.78
N MET A 57 -2.34 3.69 7.93
CA MET A 57 -1.43 2.54 8.02
C MET A 57 -1.97 1.34 7.22
N ASP A 58 -3.27 1.11 7.22
CA ASP A 58 -3.90 0.03 6.47
C ASP A 58 -3.86 0.28 4.96
N ALA A 59 -4.06 1.51 4.50
CA ALA A 59 -3.89 1.88 3.10
C ALA A 59 -2.45 1.63 2.62
N ASP A 60 -1.45 2.05 3.39
CA ASP A 60 -0.03 1.86 3.06
C ASP A 60 0.36 0.38 3.05
N LYS A 61 -0.13 -0.42 3.99
CA LYS A 61 0.07 -1.88 4.00
C LYS A 61 -0.50 -2.52 2.74
N LYS A 62 -1.70 -2.10 2.31
CA LYS A 62 -2.35 -2.62 1.09
C LYS A 62 -1.55 -2.27 -0.17
N ILE A 63 -1.03 -1.04 -0.25
CA ILE A 63 -0.14 -0.61 -1.35
C ILE A 63 1.15 -1.42 -1.37
N LYS A 64 1.80 -1.62 -0.21
CA LYS A 64 3.02 -2.43 -0.11
C LYS A 64 2.79 -3.89 -0.49
N SER A 65 1.65 -4.47 -0.08
CA SER A 65 1.24 -5.81 -0.46
C SER A 65 1.12 -5.94 -1.98
N ALA A 66 0.41 -5.02 -2.63
CA ALA A 66 0.27 -4.96 -4.08
C ALA A 66 1.62 -4.86 -4.81
N ARG A 67 2.49 -3.95 -4.34
CA ARG A 67 3.86 -3.80 -4.88
C ARG A 67 4.65 -5.10 -4.80
N ASN A 68 4.60 -5.76 -3.66
CA ASN A 68 5.38 -6.96 -3.42
C ASN A 68 4.96 -8.10 -4.35
N VAL A 69 3.66 -8.23 -4.66
CA VAL A 69 3.17 -9.22 -5.64
C VAL A 69 3.81 -9.01 -7.01
N LEU A 70 3.88 -7.77 -7.50
CA LEU A 70 4.47 -7.47 -8.81
C LEU A 70 5.98 -7.72 -8.84
N TYR A 71 6.69 -7.44 -7.74
CA TYR A 71 8.12 -7.77 -7.64
C TYR A 71 8.40 -9.27 -7.55
N VAL A 72 7.55 -10.01 -6.83
CA VAL A 72 7.62 -11.48 -6.81
C VAL A 72 7.38 -12.03 -8.22
N MET A 73 6.39 -11.50 -8.95
CA MET A 73 6.15 -11.88 -10.34
C MET A 73 7.35 -11.58 -11.24
N ALA A 74 7.95 -10.39 -11.13
CA ALA A 74 9.17 -10.06 -11.86
C ALA A 74 10.29 -11.06 -11.60
N GLY A 75 10.54 -11.38 -10.33
CA GLY A 75 11.55 -12.37 -9.94
C GLY A 75 11.28 -13.75 -10.51
N ILE A 76 10.04 -14.25 -10.39
CA ILE A 76 9.64 -15.56 -10.92
C ILE A 76 9.82 -15.61 -12.44
N THR A 77 9.34 -14.60 -13.17
CA THR A 77 9.44 -14.54 -14.62
C THR A 77 10.90 -14.52 -15.08
N LEU A 78 11.76 -13.73 -14.42
CA LEU A 78 13.19 -13.68 -14.75
C LEU A 78 13.89 -15.01 -14.47
N VAL A 79 13.67 -15.60 -13.29
CA VAL A 79 14.24 -16.90 -12.93
C VAL A 79 13.81 -17.98 -13.91
N PHE A 80 12.53 -17.99 -14.30
CA PHE A 80 12.02 -18.93 -15.29
C PHE A 80 12.66 -18.75 -16.66
N GLY A 81 12.82 -17.50 -17.12
CA GLY A 81 13.53 -17.19 -18.37
C GLY A 81 14.98 -17.70 -18.36
N ILE A 82 15.69 -17.50 -17.25
CA ILE A 82 17.08 -17.95 -17.08
C ILE A 82 17.16 -19.48 -17.07
N ILE A 83 16.33 -20.17 -16.29
CA ILE A 83 16.31 -21.64 -16.24
C ILE A 83 15.96 -22.22 -17.62
N SER A 84 14.97 -21.64 -18.31
CA SER A 84 14.58 -22.07 -19.65
C SER A 84 15.73 -21.90 -20.65
N PHE A 85 16.50 -20.82 -20.54
CA PHE A 85 17.68 -20.61 -21.38
C PHE A 85 18.77 -21.67 -21.14
N PHE A 86 19.07 -22.03 -19.89
CA PHE A 86 20.06 -23.07 -19.62
C PHE A 86 19.64 -24.47 -20.09
N ASN A 87 18.35 -24.76 -20.10
CA ASN A 87 17.83 -26.05 -20.53
C ASN A 87 17.73 -26.17 -22.05
N ASN A 88 17.24 -25.12 -22.73
CA ASN A 88 16.87 -25.20 -24.14
C ASN A 88 17.73 -24.29 -25.05
N GLN A 89 18.62 -23.48 -24.48
CA GLN A 89 19.43 -22.46 -25.17
C GLN A 89 18.61 -21.46 -26.01
N ASP A 90 17.34 -21.28 -25.66
CA ASP A 90 16.42 -20.41 -26.40
C ASP A 90 16.55 -18.95 -25.94
N ILE A 91 17.25 -18.15 -26.75
CA ILE A 91 17.48 -16.73 -26.52
C ILE A 91 16.16 -15.93 -26.62
N ALA A 92 15.22 -16.34 -27.49
CA ALA A 92 13.97 -15.62 -27.67
C ALA A 92 13.11 -15.70 -26.39
N VAL A 93 13.07 -16.86 -25.76
CA VAL A 93 12.39 -17.05 -24.46
C VAL A 93 13.05 -16.23 -23.36
N LEU A 94 14.38 -16.16 -23.33
CA LEU A 94 15.11 -15.35 -22.36
C LEU A 94 14.76 -13.87 -22.50
N VAL A 95 14.88 -13.32 -23.71
CA VAL A 95 14.61 -11.89 -23.99
C VAL A 95 13.17 -11.54 -23.65
N THR A 96 12.21 -12.39 -24.02
CA THR A 96 10.79 -12.18 -23.71
C THR A 96 10.54 -12.14 -22.20
N ASN A 97 11.12 -13.07 -21.44
CA ASN A 97 10.98 -13.08 -19.98
C ASN A 97 11.68 -11.88 -19.31
N VAL A 98 12.82 -11.42 -19.86
CA VAL A 98 13.48 -10.20 -19.38
C VAL A 98 12.58 -8.98 -19.58
N ILE A 99 11.98 -8.82 -20.77
CA ILE A 99 11.04 -7.73 -21.05
C ILE A 99 9.85 -7.79 -20.08
N LEU A 100 9.22 -8.95 -19.92
CA LEU A 100 8.10 -9.14 -18.99
C LEU A 100 8.50 -8.83 -17.54
N GLY A 101 9.68 -9.27 -17.10
CA GLY A 101 10.22 -8.97 -15.77
C GLY A 101 10.39 -7.46 -15.55
N VAL A 102 10.95 -6.75 -16.53
CA VAL A 102 11.09 -5.28 -16.48
C VAL A 102 9.73 -4.59 -16.42
N ILE A 103 8.73 -5.06 -17.17
CA ILE A 103 7.37 -4.53 -17.11
C ILE A 103 6.78 -4.71 -15.71
N TYR A 104 6.93 -5.89 -15.10
CA TYR A 104 6.47 -6.14 -13.74
C TYR A 104 7.19 -5.27 -12.70
N LEU A 105 8.49 -5.01 -12.85
CA LEU A 105 9.23 -4.08 -11.98
C LEU A 105 8.74 -2.64 -12.13
N ALA A 106 8.47 -2.19 -13.36
CA ALA A 106 7.93 -0.87 -13.64
C ALA A 106 6.54 -0.70 -13.03
N LEU A 107 5.65 -1.68 -13.23
CA LEU A 107 4.32 -1.70 -12.60
C LEU A 107 4.42 -1.70 -11.07
N GLY A 108 5.34 -2.50 -10.51
CA GLY A 108 5.62 -2.53 -9.08
C GLY A 108 6.00 -1.16 -8.54
N SER A 109 6.90 -0.45 -9.22
CA SER A 109 7.32 0.91 -8.84
C SER A 109 6.17 1.92 -8.94
N TRP A 110 5.28 1.74 -9.91
CA TRP A 110 4.13 2.62 -10.17
C TRP A 110 2.97 2.45 -9.17
N THR A 111 2.96 1.36 -8.38
CA THR A 111 1.92 1.12 -7.35
C THR A 111 1.79 2.23 -6.32
N SER A 112 2.84 3.05 -6.09
CA SER A 112 2.81 4.19 -5.16
C SER A 112 1.75 5.24 -5.53
N GLN A 113 1.42 5.36 -6.82
CA GLN A 113 0.47 6.35 -7.32
C GLN A 113 -0.93 5.74 -7.53
N LYS A 114 -0.98 4.57 -8.17
CA LYS A 114 -2.24 3.89 -8.55
C LYS A 114 -2.12 2.38 -8.32
N PRO A 115 -2.25 1.91 -7.07
CA PRO A 115 -2.03 0.51 -6.70
C PRO A 115 -3.00 -0.45 -7.42
N LEU A 116 -4.28 -0.07 -7.52
CA LEU A 116 -5.32 -0.86 -8.19
C LEU A 116 -5.02 -1.08 -9.67
N VAL A 117 -4.67 0.00 -10.39
CA VAL A 117 -4.39 -0.05 -11.83
C VAL A 117 -3.16 -0.90 -12.11
N ALA A 118 -2.09 -0.74 -11.33
CA ALA A 118 -0.86 -1.52 -11.50
C ALA A 118 -1.07 -3.03 -11.28
N ILE A 119 -1.83 -3.40 -10.25
CA ILE A 119 -2.18 -4.81 -9.99
C ILE A 119 -3.04 -5.39 -11.11
N LEU A 120 -4.07 -4.67 -11.54
CA LEU A 120 -4.95 -5.13 -12.62
C LEU A 120 -4.20 -5.33 -13.93
N LEU A 121 -3.31 -4.40 -14.28
CA LEU A 121 -2.45 -4.54 -15.47
C LEU A 121 -1.51 -5.74 -15.35
N GLY A 122 -0.87 -5.94 -14.19
CA GLY A 122 -0.01 -7.09 -13.96
C GLY A 122 -0.75 -8.42 -14.06
N LEU A 123 -1.98 -8.48 -13.54
CA LEU A 123 -2.86 -9.64 -13.66
C LEU A 123 -3.26 -9.89 -15.13
N LEU A 124 -3.67 -8.84 -15.85
CA LEU A 124 -4.05 -8.95 -17.25
C LEU A 124 -2.88 -9.47 -18.09
N LEU A 125 -1.69 -8.91 -17.88
CA LEU A 125 -0.46 -9.32 -18.54
C LEU A 125 -0.12 -10.79 -18.24
N TYR A 126 -0.24 -11.22 -16.98
CA TYR A 126 -0.06 -12.63 -16.63
C TYR A 126 -1.04 -13.54 -17.38
N LEU A 127 -2.34 -13.21 -17.35
CA LEU A 127 -3.37 -14.01 -18.04
C LEU A 127 -3.11 -14.11 -19.54
N THR A 128 -2.70 -13.01 -20.19
CA THR A 128 -2.34 -13.04 -21.62
C THR A 128 -1.19 -14.00 -21.91
N THR A 129 -0.13 -13.99 -21.10
CA THR A 129 1.01 -14.90 -21.28
C THR A 129 0.60 -16.37 -21.10
N VAL A 130 -0.28 -16.66 -20.14
CA VAL A 130 -0.80 -18.01 -19.89
C VAL A 130 -1.67 -18.49 -21.06
N ILE A 131 -2.55 -17.64 -21.58
CA ILE A 131 -3.43 -17.97 -22.71
C ILE A 131 -2.61 -18.26 -23.98
N ILE A 132 -1.64 -17.40 -24.30
CA ILE A 132 -0.74 -17.62 -25.44
C ILE A 132 0.01 -18.94 -25.29
N SER A 133 0.57 -19.21 -24.11
CA SER A 133 1.29 -20.46 -23.83
C SER A 133 0.39 -21.69 -23.96
N ALA A 134 -0.86 -21.59 -23.51
CA ALA A 134 -1.84 -22.68 -23.56
C ALA A 134 -2.23 -23.06 -25.01
N ILE A 135 -2.32 -22.06 -25.90
CA ILE A 135 -2.63 -22.28 -27.32
C ILE A 135 -1.43 -22.91 -28.03
N LEU A 136 -0.20 -22.45 -27.73
CA LEU A 136 1.01 -22.96 -28.38
C LEU A 136 1.40 -24.37 -27.91
N LEU A 137 1.36 -24.62 -26.61
CA LEU A 137 1.69 -25.92 -26.02
C LEU A 137 0.72 -26.25 -24.87
N PRO A 138 -0.35 -27.03 -25.12
CA PRO A 138 -1.35 -27.35 -24.10
C PRO A 138 -0.79 -28.16 -22.93
N GLU A 139 0.31 -28.91 -23.13
CA GLU A 139 1.00 -29.63 -22.06
C GLU A 139 1.53 -28.70 -20.94
N THR A 140 1.78 -27.43 -21.27
CA THR A 140 2.21 -26.42 -20.30
C THR A 140 1.10 -26.03 -19.32
N LEU A 141 -0.16 -26.40 -19.57
CA LEU A 141 -1.27 -26.17 -18.63
C LEU A 141 -1.13 -27.04 -17.38
N ILE A 142 -0.71 -28.30 -17.56
CA ILE A 142 -0.59 -29.30 -16.50
C ILE A 142 0.75 -29.14 -15.77
N LYS A 143 1.82 -28.80 -16.49
CA LYS A 143 3.13 -28.52 -15.90
C LYS A 143 3.12 -27.18 -15.16
N GLY A 144 3.64 -27.17 -13.93
CA GLY A 144 3.75 -25.95 -13.12
C GLY A 144 2.43 -25.42 -12.55
N ILE A 145 1.38 -26.26 -12.49
CA ILE A 145 0.06 -25.86 -11.97
C ILE A 145 0.10 -25.32 -10.54
N ILE A 146 1.00 -25.87 -9.70
CA ILE A 146 1.25 -25.38 -8.34
C ILE A 146 1.69 -23.91 -8.35
N PHE A 147 2.63 -23.55 -9.23
CA PHE A 147 3.10 -22.18 -9.38
C PHE A 147 1.99 -21.25 -9.87
N LYS A 148 1.17 -21.70 -10.82
CA LYS A 148 0.03 -20.90 -11.32
C LYS A 148 -1.02 -20.65 -10.23
N ILE A 149 -1.31 -21.64 -9.38
CA ILE A 149 -2.22 -21.49 -8.24
C ILE A 149 -1.65 -20.48 -7.24
N ILE A 150 -0.35 -20.56 -6.92
CA ILE A 150 0.32 -19.61 -6.02
C ILE A 150 0.22 -18.18 -6.60
N ILE A 151 0.49 -18.01 -7.88
CA ILE A 151 0.41 -16.70 -8.56
C ILE A 151 -1.02 -16.15 -8.51
N ILE A 152 -2.03 -16.97 -8.82
CA ILE A 152 -3.44 -16.56 -8.74
C ILE A 152 -3.84 -16.20 -7.31
N ALA A 153 -3.39 -16.95 -6.31
CA ALA A 153 -3.66 -16.65 -4.90
C ALA A 153 -3.01 -15.32 -4.47
N TYR A 154 -1.76 -15.08 -4.86
CA TYR A 154 -1.06 -13.83 -4.57
C TYR A 154 -1.70 -12.63 -5.29
N LEU A 155 -2.09 -12.79 -6.56
CA LEU A 155 -2.78 -11.76 -7.32
C LEU A 155 -4.18 -11.49 -6.77
N GLY A 156 -4.94 -12.53 -6.42
CA GLY A 156 -6.25 -12.41 -5.77
C GLY A 156 -6.16 -11.66 -4.44
N LYS A 157 -5.16 -11.97 -3.62
CA LYS A 157 -4.87 -11.22 -2.39
C LYS A 157 -4.52 -9.76 -2.69
N GLY A 158 -3.71 -9.51 -3.72
CA GLY A 158 -3.35 -8.16 -4.17
C GLY A 158 -4.58 -7.34 -4.61
N VAL A 159 -5.46 -7.93 -5.41
CA VAL A 159 -6.71 -7.29 -5.89
C VAL A 159 -7.66 -7.00 -4.73
N TYR A 160 -7.91 -7.96 -3.84
CA TYR A 160 -8.76 -7.77 -2.66
C TYR A 160 -8.21 -6.69 -1.71
N SER A 161 -6.89 -6.70 -1.53
CA SER A 161 -6.19 -5.70 -0.73
C SER A 161 -6.33 -4.31 -1.34
N ALA A 162 -6.23 -4.17 -2.66
CA ALA A 162 -6.35 -2.88 -3.34
C ALA A 162 -7.81 -2.40 -3.47
N SER A 163 -8.80 -3.29 -3.63
CA SER A 163 -10.22 -2.93 -3.80
C SER A 163 -10.90 -2.50 -2.49
N SER A 164 -10.35 -2.90 -1.35
CA SER A 164 -10.81 -2.47 -0.02
C SER A 164 -10.26 -1.10 0.39
N ILE A 165 -9.51 -0.41 -0.48
CA ILE A 165 -9.15 1.00 -0.30
C ILE A 165 -10.31 1.82 -0.87
N LYS A 166 -11.27 2.19 -0.01
CA LYS A 166 -12.27 3.21 -0.37
C LYS A 166 -11.57 4.57 -0.41
N LYS A 167 -11.68 5.26 -1.53
CA LYS A 167 -11.31 6.66 -1.65
C LYS A 167 -12.50 7.53 -1.27
#